data_AF-A0A932LK61-F1
#
_entry.id   AF-A0A932LK61-F1
#
_cell.length_a   1.000
_cell.length_b   1.000
_cell.length_c   1.000
_cell.angle_alpha   90.00
_cell.angle_beta   90.00
_cell.angle_gamma   90.00
#
_symmetry.space_group_name_H-M   'P 1'
#
loop_
_entity.id
_entity.type
_entity.pdbx_description
1 polymer ?
#
loop_
_entity_poly.entity_id
_entity_poly.type
_entity_poly.pdbx_seq_one_letter_code
_entity_poly.pdbx_strand_id
1 'polypeptide(L)'
;MRRHRKTPKSKGERGVIILLVAIILLFVVGAMAVLAIDFVTFYTARSEAQIAADGAALAGARVMANSGSTSRPSAFIEALAHTLASNAATQVAAQNKVGGRNLNPAEVTVTFPPTIGTEYNPRVRVVVARNDLPTFFARIFGSAQVAVTATATAEAYNPSGNALALGAGGPIAPVCAKPWLLPNLDPTGSGNPIFNASGTIFNNSLSGQSWLLEDACDSCTGVLNKAAGKYFPAAIDPTGTDPQQFVEPTQSLPLAAAGLSSYQKGVAGCVPQPITCGLNANFKIDLNIYTPTSGIDRNTDTIDAAKVLIHDNGADGDSDSIDPLAVPSPPFQYLAGNANTVAGAAGQNILVSNSLVNVPVFKDQGAVTTSPVQVIGFLQLFLNPQGTTMTGTKINATIINMAGCGDLATGQPILGTGASAIPVRLVSNQ
;
A
#
# COMPACT_ATOMS: atom_id res chain seq x y z
N MET A 1 63.57 -79.37 -19.09
CA MET A 1 63.24 -78.65 -20.33
C MET A 1 62.47 -77.37 -19.98
N ARG A 2 63.14 -76.20 -20.06
CA ARG A 2 62.54 -74.87 -19.85
C ARG A 2 61.73 -74.47 -21.10
N ARG A 3 60.42 -74.25 -20.97
CA ARG A 3 59.60 -73.62 -22.02
C ARG A 3 59.42 -72.14 -21.66
N HIS A 4 60.21 -71.27 -22.28
CA HIS A 4 60.02 -69.82 -22.19
C HIS A 4 58.68 -69.43 -22.83
N ARG A 5 57.68 -69.09 -22.02
CA ARG A 5 56.48 -68.40 -22.47
C ARG A 5 56.83 -66.93 -22.66
N LYS A 6 56.97 -66.49 -23.91
CA LYS A 6 57.09 -65.07 -24.25
C LYS A 6 55.76 -64.38 -23.89
N THR A 7 55.74 -63.60 -22.82
CA THR A 7 54.68 -62.62 -22.58
C THR A 7 54.84 -61.50 -23.62
N PRO A 8 53.81 -61.16 -24.41
CA PRO A 8 53.86 -59.99 -25.27
C PRO A 8 53.99 -58.75 -24.39
N LYS A 9 55.08 -58.03 -24.58
CA LYS A 9 55.39 -56.77 -23.89
C LYS A 9 54.57 -55.68 -24.59
N SER A 10 53.33 -55.43 -24.19
CA SER A 10 52.58 -54.25 -24.65
C SER A 10 53.12 -53.00 -23.96
N LYS A 11 54.26 -52.51 -24.46
CA LYS A 11 54.80 -51.18 -24.14
C LYS A 11 54.54 -50.29 -25.35
N GLY A 12 53.63 -49.33 -25.22
CA GLY A 12 53.46 -48.29 -26.23
C GLY A 12 52.23 -47.39 -26.10
N GLU A 13 51.07 -47.91 -25.69
CA GLU A 13 49.81 -47.16 -25.92
C GLU A 13 49.15 -46.53 -24.68
N ARG A 14 49.60 -46.85 -23.47
CA ARG A 14 48.98 -46.31 -22.23
C ARG A 14 49.21 -44.80 -22.03
N GLY A 15 50.31 -44.24 -22.52
CA GLY A 15 50.60 -42.81 -22.40
C GLY A 15 49.77 -41.94 -23.36
N VAL A 16 49.56 -42.43 -24.58
CA VAL A 16 48.79 -41.73 -25.62
C VAL A 16 47.31 -41.70 -25.28
N ILE A 17 46.76 -42.78 -24.72
CA ILE A 17 45.36 -42.84 -24.28
C ILE A 17 45.09 -41.83 -23.15
N ILE A 18 45.99 -41.69 -22.17
CA ILE A 18 45.83 -40.71 -21.09
C ILE A 18 45.86 -39.27 -21.63
N LEU A 19 46.75 -38.98 -22.59
CA LEU A 19 46.80 -37.68 -23.27
C LEU A 19 45.51 -37.37 -24.04
N LEU A 20 44.99 -38.36 -24.78
CA LEU A 20 43.77 -38.23 -25.56
C LEU A 20 42.54 -38.06 -24.66
N VAL A 21 42.44 -38.84 -23.57
CA VAL A 21 41.37 -38.69 -22.56
C VAL A 21 41.46 -37.33 -21.86
N ALA A 22 42.65 -36.86 -21.51
CA ALA A 22 42.84 -35.55 -20.89
C ALA A 22 42.40 -34.41 -21.81
N ILE A 23 42.73 -34.47 -23.11
CA ILE A 23 42.29 -33.49 -24.10
C ILE A 23 40.77 -33.52 -24.25
N ILE A 24 40.16 -34.69 -24.39
CA ILE A 24 38.69 -34.82 -24.49
C ILE A 24 38.00 -34.29 -23.22
N LEU A 25 38.49 -34.66 -22.03
CA LEU A 25 37.93 -34.16 -20.77
C LEU A 25 38.07 -32.64 -20.65
N LEU A 26 39.18 -32.07 -21.10
CA LEU A 26 39.36 -30.61 -21.12
C LEU A 26 38.31 -29.93 -22.01
N PHE A 27 38.05 -30.47 -23.21
CA PHE A 27 37.01 -29.95 -24.09
C PHE A 27 35.60 -30.14 -23.51
N VAL A 28 35.30 -31.29 -22.92
CA VAL A 28 33.99 -31.57 -22.31
C VAL A 28 33.73 -30.68 -21.10
N VAL A 29 34.68 -30.58 -20.18
CA VAL A 29 34.58 -29.72 -18.99
C VAL A 29 34.54 -28.25 -19.41
N GLY A 30 35.36 -27.85 -20.38
CA GLY A 30 35.33 -26.51 -20.96
C GLY A 30 33.97 -26.16 -21.54
N ALA A 31 33.38 -27.05 -22.36
CA ALA A 31 32.05 -26.86 -22.95
C ALA A 31 30.94 -26.80 -21.89
N MET A 32 31.01 -27.62 -20.84
CA MET A 32 30.02 -27.63 -19.75
C MET A 32 30.11 -26.36 -18.88
N ALA A 33 31.33 -25.91 -18.54
CA ALA A 33 31.54 -24.68 -17.77
C ALA A 33 31.02 -23.46 -18.53
N VAL A 34 31.24 -23.45 -19.85
CA VAL A 34 30.76 -22.44 -20.78
C VAL A 34 29.22 -22.40 -20.83
N LEU A 35 28.56 -23.54 -21.03
CA LEU A 35 27.10 -23.63 -21.06
C LEU A 35 26.47 -23.22 -19.73
N ALA A 36 27.13 -23.54 -18.62
CA ALA A 36 26.66 -23.16 -17.28
C ALA A 36 26.58 -21.63 -17.10
N ILE A 37 27.46 -20.85 -17.73
CA ILE A 37 27.42 -19.38 -17.67
C ILE A 37 26.18 -18.84 -18.35
N ASP A 38 25.89 -19.27 -19.59
CA ASP A 38 24.69 -18.83 -20.32
C ASP A 38 23.39 -19.25 -19.60
N PHE A 39 23.39 -20.40 -18.94
CA PHE A 39 22.26 -20.83 -18.12
C PHE A 39 22.06 -19.92 -16.91
N VAL A 40 23.12 -19.64 -16.15
CA VAL A 40 23.04 -18.79 -14.95
C VAL A 40 22.61 -17.37 -15.30
N THR A 41 23.14 -16.79 -16.38
CA THR A 41 22.76 -15.44 -16.82
C THR A 41 21.29 -15.37 -17.25
N PHE A 42 20.78 -16.40 -17.92
CA PHE A 42 19.36 -16.47 -18.27
C PHE A 42 18.45 -16.55 -17.04
N TYR A 43 18.77 -17.42 -16.07
CA TYR A 43 17.97 -17.54 -14.85
C TYR A 43 18.01 -16.27 -14.00
N THR A 44 19.16 -15.59 -13.96
CA THR A 44 19.30 -14.29 -13.30
C THR A 44 18.41 -13.25 -13.98
N ALA A 45 18.46 -13.14 -15.31
CA ALA A 45 17.61 -12.22 -16.07
C ALA A 45 16.11 -12.53 -15.89
N ARG A 46 15.73 -13.81 -15.77
CA ARG A 46 14.34 -14.19 -15.47
C ARG A 46 13.91 -13.74 -14.08
N SER A 47 14.77 -13.91 -13.08
CA SER A 47 14.49 -13.44 -11.71
C SER A 47 14.37 -11.92 -11.67
N GLU A 48 15.26 -11.21 -12.35
CA GLU A 48 15.23 -9.75 -12.48
C GLU A 48 13.95 -9.27 -13.17
N ALA A 49 13.53 -9.93 -14.26
CA ALA A 49 12.30 -9.59 -14.96
C ALA A 49 11.06 -9.81 -14.08
N GLN A 50 11.05 -10.86 -13.24
CA GLN A 50 9.94 -11.09 -12.30
C GLN A 50 9.88 -10.01 -11.22
N ILE A 51 11.01 -9.63 -10.62
CA ILE A 51 11.05 -8.53 -9.65
C ILE A 51 10.56 -7.22 -10.28
N ALA A 52 10.95 -6.94 -11.52
CA ALA A 52 10.47 -5.78 -12.27
C ALA A 52 8.95 -5.81 -12.50
N ALA A 53 8.41 -6.96 -12.92
CA ALA A 53 6.97 -7.14 -13.13
C ALA A 53 6.17 -7.00 -11.82
N ASP A 54 6.63 -7.65 -10.75
CA ASP A 54 5.99 -7.62 -9.42
C ASP A 54 5.95 -6.19 -8.85
N GLY A 55 7.09 -5.49 -8.87
CA GLY A 55 7.19 -4.10 -8.42
C GLY A 55 6.30 -3.17 -9.24
N ALA A 56 6.28 -3.33 -10.57
CA ALA A 56 5.44 -2.53 -11.46
C ALA A 56 3.95 -2.78 -11.26
N ALA A 57 3.53 -4.05 -11.09
CA ALA A 57 2.14 -4.39 -10.81
C ALA A 57 1.68 -3.80 -9.48
N LEU A 58 2.48 -3.96 -8.42
CA LEU A 58 2.20 -3.36 -7.10
C LEU A 58 2.12 -1.83 -7.17
N ALA A 59 3.01 -1.18 -7.94
CA ALA A 59 2.99 0.26 -8.12
C ALA A 59 1.70 0.73 -8.81
N GLY A 60 1.30 0.08 -9.92
CA GLY A 60 0.06 0.40 -10.61
C GLY A 60 -1.17 0.18 -9.72
N ALA A 61 -1.23 -0.95 -9.00
CA ALA A 61 -2.32 -1.22 -8.07
C ALA A 61 -2.33 -0.23 -6.88
N ARG A 62 -1.18 0.30 -6.45
CA ARG A 62 -1.11 1.36 -5.44
C ARG A 62 -1.69 2.67 -5.93
N VAL A 63 -1.51 3.02 -7.19
CA VAL A 63 -2.20 4.18 -7.78
C VAL A 63 -3.71 4.00 -7.71
N MET A 64 -4.22 2.83 -8.13
CA MET A 64 -5.65 2.52 -8.04
C MET A 64 -6.16 2.64 -6.59
N ALA A 65 -5.45 2.03 -5.64
CA ALA A 65 -5.77 2.07 -4.22
C ALA A 65 -5.84 3.50 -3.65
N ASN A 66 -5.01 4.44 -4.11
CA ASN A 66 -5.00 5.82 -3.62
C ASN A 66 -5.89 6.77 -4.44
N SER A 67 -6.28 6.40 -5.64
CA SER A 67 -7.05 7.26 -6.55
C SER A 67 -8.49 7.57 -6.11
N GLY A 68 -9.07 6.79 -5.19
CA GLY A 68 -10.51 6.82 -4.89
C GLY A 68 -11.37 5.90 -5.77
N SER A 69 -10.81 5.31 -6.84
CA SER A 69 -11.58 4.50 -7.80
C SER A 69 -12.18 3.24 -7.17
N THR A 70 -11.50 2.66 -6.18
CA THR A 70 -11.99 1.49 -5.42
C THR A 70 -13.22 1.76 -4.57
N SER A 71 -13.59 3.03 -4.38
CA SER A 71 -14.76 3.44 -3.57
C SER A 71 -15.89 3.99 -4.42
N ARG A 72 -15.57 4.47 -5.63
CA ARG A 72 -16.52 5.01 -6.62
C ARG A 72 -16.18 4.45 -8.02
N PRO A 73 -16.29 3.13 -8.23
CA PRO A 73 -15.99 2.54 -9.52
C PRO A 73 -17.00 3.03 -10.57
N SER A 74 -16.49 3.49 -11.72
CA SER A 74 -17.29 3.79 -12.92
C SER A 74 -16.40 3.70 -14.15
N ALA A 75 -16.97 3.41 -15.32
CA ALA A 75 -16.18 3.26 -16.55
C ALA A 75 -15.29 4.47 -16.86
N PHE A 76 -15.78 5.69 -16.59
CA PHE A 76 -15.02 6.92 -16.81
C PHE A 76 -13.86 7.08 -15.81
N ILE A 77 -14.13 6.89 -14.52
CA ILE A 77 -13.11 6.99 -13.46
C ILE A 77 -12.03 5.94 -13.65
N GLU A 78 -12.43 4.70 -13.94
CA GLU A 78 -11.49 3.58 -14.17
C GLU A 78 -10.60 3.84 -15.39
N ALA A 79 -11.11 4.41 -16.48
CA ALA A 79 -10.29 4.76 -17.64
C ALA A 79 -9.18 5.79 -17.32
N LEU A 80 -9.51 6.80 -16.50
CA LEU A 80 -8.53 7.78 -16.03
C LEU A 80 -7.53 7.15 -15.04
N ALA A 81 -8.03 6.37 -14.08
CA ALA A 81 -7.19 5.68 -13.10
C ALA A 81 -6.24 4.68 -13.75
N HIS A 82 -6.69 3.96 -14.79
CA HIS A 82 -5.85 3.07 -15.61
C HIS A 82 -4.70 3.80 -16.29
N THR A 83 -4.92 5.05 -16.73
CA THR A 83 -3.87 5.85 -17.34
C THR A 83 -2.79 6.20 -16.32
N LEU A 84 -3.20 6.66 -15.13
CA LEU A 84 -2.27 6.97 -14.03
C LEU A 84 -1.52 5.72 -13.55
N ALA A 85 -2.23 4.60 -13.38
CA ALA A 85 -1.65 3.32 -12.96
C ALA A 85 -0.66 2.77 -13.99
N SER A 86 -0.95 2.91 -15.29
CA SER A 86 -0.05 2.50 -16.37
C SER A 86 1.24 3.30 -16.39
N ASN A 87 1.15 4.62 -16.16
CA ASN A 87 2.33 5.48 -16.08
C ASN A 87 3.23 5.09 -14.90
N ALA A 88 2.66 4.91 -13.70
CA ALA A 88 3.42 4.50 -12.52
C ALA A 88 4.02 3.10 -12.66
N ALA A 89 3.25 2.12 -13.16
CA ALA A 89 3.73 0.76 -13.39
C ALA A 89 4.89 0.73 -14.40
N THR A 90 4.76 1.48 -15.50
CA THR A 90 5.81 1.57 -16.54
C THR A 90 7.06 2.26 -16.00
N GLN A 91 6.91 3.32 -15.20
CA GLN A 91 8.03 4.02 -14.58
C GLN A 91 8.81 3.10 -13.62
N VAL A 92 8.11 2.36 -12.75
CA VAL A 92 8.76 1.43 -11.82
C VAL A 92 9.41 0.27 -12.57
N ALA A 93 8.77 -0.28 -13.61
CA ALA A 93 9.40 -1.29 -14.45
C ALA A 93 10.69 -0.76 -15.11
N ALA A 94 10.67 0.43 -15.70
CA ALA A 94 11.82 1.03 -16.39
C ALA A 94 13.01 1.35 -15.47
N GLN A 95 12.78 1.50 -14.16
CA GLN A 95 13.86 1.68 -13.17
C GLN A 95 14.58 0.36 -12.82
N ASN A 96 13.97 -0.79 -13.12
CA ASN A 96 14.58 -2.08 -12.87
C ASN A 96 15.53 -2.50 -14.00
N LYS A 97 16.59 -3.21 -13.62
CA LYS A 97 17.55 -3.80 -14.56
C LYS A 97 17.18 -5.25 -14.81
N VAL A 98 17.23 -5.65 -16.08
CA VAL A 98 17.09 -7.03 -16.51
C VAL A 98 18.25 -7.32 -17.45
N GLY A 99 19.08 -8.31 -17.17
CA GLY A 99 20.25 -8.67 -17.95
C GLY A 99 21.23 -7.51 -18.16
N GLY A 100 21.50 -6.74 -17.11
CA GLY A 100 22.55 -5.71 -17.07
C GLY A 100 22.18 -4.32 -17.61
N ARG A 101 20.96 -4.10 -18.13
CA ARG A 101 20.46 -2.77 -18.49
C ARG A 101 19.05 -2.51 -17.96
N ASN A 102 18.70 -1.24 -17.84
CA ASN A 102 17.33 -0.83 -17.53
C ASN A 102 16.36 -1.26 -18.65
N LEU A 103 15.13 -1.55 -18.26
CA LEU A 103 14.04 -1.81 -19.20
C LEU A 103 13.65 -0.53 -19.96
N ASN A 104 13.40 -0.66 -21.25
CA ASN A 104 12.75 0.36 -22.05
C ASN A 104 11.24 0.30 -21.78
N PRO A 105 10.52 1.43 -21.65
CA PRO A 105 9.06 1.46 -21.56
C PRO A 105 8.33 0.58 -22.59
N ALA A 106 8.86 0.44 -23.81
CA ALA A 106 8.30 -0.42 -24.85
C ALA A 106 8.37 -1.93 -24.55
N GLU A 107 9.19 -2.33 -23.58
CA GLU A 107 9.35 -3.71 -23.09
C GLU A 107 8.35 -4.04 -21.96
N VAL A 108 7.50 -3.08 -21.61
CA VAL A 108 6.52 -3.17 -20.52
C VAL A 108 5.12 -3.05 -21.10
N THR A 109 4.28 -4.03 -20.84
CA THR A 109 2.86 -4.00 -21.21
C THR A 109 2.01 -4.03 -19.96
N VAL A 110 1.18 -3.00 -19.77
CA VAL A 110 0.23 -2.90 -18.66
C VAL A 110 -1.18 -3.20 -19.17
N THR A 111 -1.91 -4.06 -18.47
CA THR A 111 -3.29 -4.44 -18.78
C THR A 111 -4.12 -4.48 -17.51
N PHE A 112 -5.44 -4.33 -17.65
CA PHE A 112 -6.39 -4.32 -16.54
C PHE A 112 -7.39 -5.46 -16.75
N PRO A 113 -7.15 -6.64 -16.14
CA PRO A 113 -8.08 -7.77 -16.25
C PRO A 113 -9.45 -7.38 -15.69
N PRO A 114 -10.56 -7.76 -16.36
CA PRO A 114 -11.89 -7.46 -15.86
C PRO A 114 -12.14 -8.17 -14.53
N THR A 115 -12.70 -7.46 -13.55
CA THR A 115 -13.12 -8.03 -12.28
C THR A 115 -14.63 -8.35 -12.33
N ILE A 116 -14.97 -9.61 -12.58
CA ILE A 116 -16.38 -10.06 -12.56
C ILE A 116 -16.80 -10.22 -11.08
N GLY A 117 -17.86 -9.55 -10.66
CA GLY A 117 -18.45 -9.69 -9.31
C GLY A 117 -17.65 -9.03 -8.17
N THR A 118 -16.61 -8.25 -8.48
CA THR A 118 -15.72 -7.58 -7.51
C THR A 118 -15.33 -6.18 -8.00
N GLU A 119 -16.34 -5.36 -8.31
CA GLU A 119 -16.19 -4.02 -8.90
C GLU A 119 -15.33 -3.06 -8.05
N TYR A 120 -15.13 -3.35 -6.76
CA TYR A 120 -14.29 -2.58 -5.84
C TYR A 120 -12.82 -3.05 -5.79
N ASN A 121 -12.46 -4.11 -6.53
CA ASN A 121 -11.14 -4.75 -6.50
C ASN A 121 -10.42 -4.70 -7.85
N PRO A 122 -9.99 -3.52 -8.34
CA PRO A 122 -9.30 -3.43 -9.63
C PRO A 122 -7.96 -4.17 -9.58
N ARG A 123 -7.61 -4.81 -10.71
CA ARG A 123 -6.37 -5.56 -10.90
C ARG A 123 -5.51 -4.93 -11.98
N VAL A 124 -4.21 -4.87 -11.72
CA VAL A 124 -3.20 -4.38 -12.65
C VAL A 124 -2.27 -5.52 -13.00
N ARG A 125 -2.22 -5.89 -14.27
CA ARG A 125 -1.34 -6.93 -14.78
C ARG A 125 -0.24 -6.33 -15.63
N VAL A 126 1.00 -6.60 -15.26
CA VAL A 126 2.20 -6.13 -15.96
C VAL A 126 2.93 -7.31 -16.57
N VAL A 127 3.27 -7.19 -17.85
CA VAL A 127 4.15 -8.10 -18.57
C VAL A 127 5.43 -7.36 -18.91
N VAL A 128 6.57 -7.90 -18.47
CA VAL A 128 7.90 -7.46 -18.86
C VAL A 128 8.43 -8.45 -19.88
N ALA A 129 8.79 -7.99 -21.07
CA ALA A 129 9.30 -8.82 -22.15
C ALA A 129 10.56 -8.21 -22.77
N ARG A 130 11.70 -8.88 -22.56
CA ARG A 130 13.00 -8.49 -23.12
C ARG A 130 13.49 -9.55 -24.09
N ASN A 131 13.72 -9.17 -25.34
CA ASN A 131 14.01 -10.12 -26.43
C ASN A 131 15.49 -10.17 -26.88
N ASP A 132 16.35 -9.33 -26.28
CA ASP A 132 17.72 -9.07 -26.71
C ASP A 132 18.77 -9.50 -25.67
N LEU A 133 18.50 -10.50 -24.82
CA LEU A 133 19.48 -10.93 -23.83
C LEU A 133 20.69 -11.56 -24.53
N PRO A 134 21.92 -11.05 -24.27
CA PRO A 134 23.10 -11.57 -24.92
C PRO A 134 23.40 -12.97 -24.41
N THR A 135 23.63 -13.90 -25.33
CA THR A 135 24.29 -15.17 -25.03
C THR A 135 25.79 -15.01 -25.26
N PHE A 136 26.60 -15.51 -24.34
CA PHE A 136 28.06 -15.44 -24.43
C PHE A 136 28.58 -16.57 -25.30
N PHE A 137 28.10 -17.81 -25.12
CA PHE A 137 28.63 -18.98 -25.80
C PHE A 137 27.62 -19.69 -26.70
N ALA A 138 26.31 -19.58 -26.45
CA ALA A 138 25.28 -20.05 -27.37
C ALA A 138 25.36 -19.31 -28.73
N ARG A 139 26.00 -18.14 -28.77
CA ARG A 139 26.36 -17.43 -30.01
C ARG A 139 27.25 -18.28 -30.93
N ILE A 140 28.13 -19.13 -30.39
CA ILE A 140 29.00 -20.02 -31.17
C ILE A 140 28.17 -21.07 -31.93
N PHE A 141 26.99 -21.41 -31.41
CA PHE A 141 26.07 -22.39 -31.99
C PHE A 141 24.88 -21.76 -32.74
N GLY A 142 24.94 -20.45 -33.03
CA GLY A 142 23.94 -19.75 -33.85
C GLY A 142 22.78 -19.09 -33.08
N SER A 143 22.71 -19.22 -31.75
CA SER A 143 21.71 -18.55 -30.92
C SER A 143 22.32 -17.34 -30.23
N ALA A 144 22.32 -16.19 -30.91
CA ALA A 144 22.97 -14.97 -30.42
C ALA A 144 22.20 -14.21 -29.33
N GLN A 145 20.89 -14.46 -29.20
CA GLN A 145 20.00 -13.77 -28.27
C GLN A 145 18.92 -14.72 -27.74
N VAL A 146 18.46 -14.45 -26.52
CA VAL A 146 17.35 -15.16 -25.86
C VAL A 146 16.32 -14.14 -25.36
N ALA A 147 15.05 -14.52 -25.37
CA ALA A 147 13.97 -13.74 -24.80
C ALA A 147 13.63 -14.19 -23.38
N VAL A 148 13.35 -13.22 -22.51
CA VAL A 148 12.80 -13.43 -21.16
C VAL A 148 11.50 -12.66 -21.04
N THR A 149 10.48 -13.34 -20.54
CA THR A 149 9.19 -12.74 -20.22
C THR A 149 8.82 -13.09 -18.78
N ALA A 150 8.31 -12.10 -18.06
CA ALA A 150 7.74 -12.25 -16.74
C ALA A 150 6.40 -11.52 -16.66
N THR A 151 5.47 -12.07 -15.88
CA THR A 151 4.13 -11.51 -15.71
C THR A 151 3.79 -11.47 -14.23
N ALA A 152 3.21 -10.36 -13.78
CA ALA A 152 2.70 -10.20 -12.43
C ALA A 152 1.32 -9.53 -12.48
N THR A 153 0.44 -9.92 -11.56
CA THR A 153 -0.85 -9.25 -11.36
C THR A 153 -0.93 -8.81 -9.91
N ALA A 154 -1.29 -7.55 -9.68
CA ALA A 154 -1.57 -7.01 -8.36
C ALA A 154 -3.02 -6.54 -8.25
N GLU A 155 -3.58 -6.63 -7.06
CA GLU A 155 -4.96 -6.25 -6.74
C GLU A 155 -4.95 -5.15 -5.68
N ALA A 156 -5.76 -4.10 -5.90
CA ALA A 156 -6.14 -3.17 -4.85
C ALA A 156 -7.40 -3.71 -4.16
N TYR A 157 -7.26 -4.21 -2.94
CA TYR A 157 -8.31 -4.94 -2.25
C TYR A 157 -9.14 -4.02 -1.35
N ASN A 158 -10.34 -3.65 -1.79
CA ASN A 158 -11.40 -3.11 -0.95
C ASN A 158 -12.38 -4.24 -0.54
N PRO A 159 -12.58 -4.51 0.76
CA PRO A 159 -13.51 -5.53 1.24
C PRO A 159 -14.99 -5.16 1.03
N SER A 160 -15.28 -3.89 0.71
CA SER A 160 -16.66 -3.43 0.49
C SER A 160 -17.34 -4.24 -0.60
N GLY A 161 -18.55 -4.73 -0.30
CA GLY A 161 -19.33 -5.54 -1.24
C GLY A 161 -18.95 -7.02 -1.31
N ASN A 162 -17.94 -7.49 -0.55
CA ASN A 162 -17.45 -8.87 -0.63
C ASN A 162 -17.32 -9.59 0.73
N ALA A 163 -17.68 -8.93 1.84
CA ALA A 163 -17.46 -9.40 3.21
C ALA A 163 -18.16 -10.72 3.61
N LEU A 164 -19.08 -11.22 2.76
CA LEU A 164 -19.85 -12.45 3.02
C LEU A 164 -19.42 -13.64 2.13
N ALA A 165 -18.50 -13.45 1.18
CA ALA A 165 -18.04 -14.54 0.33
C ALA A 165 -16.85 -15.25 0.99
N LEU A 166 -17.08 -16.45 1.53
CA LEU A 166 -16.02 -17.38 1.92
C LEU A 166 -15.03 -17.54 0.75
N GLY A 167 -13.78 -17.12 0.94
CA GLY A 167 -12.73 -17.12 -0.10
C GLY A 167 -12.35 -15.74 -0.65
N ALA A 168 -13.10 -14.70 -0.34
CA ALA A 168 -12.81 -13.33 -0.75
C ALA A 168 -12.02 -12.53 0.30
N GLY A 169 -10.72 -12.79 0.43
CA GLY A 169 -9.75 -11.87 1.07
C GLY A 169 -9.85 -11.62 2.59
N GLY A 170 -10.98 -11.81 3.26
CA GLY A 170 -11.11 -11.48 4.70
C GLY A 170 -11.15 -9.98 4.99
N PRO A 171 -11.29 -9.56 6.26
CA PRO A 171 -11.28 -8.14 6.64
C PRO A 171 -9.93 -7.48 6.32
N ILE A 172 -9.87 -6.15 6.41
CA ILE A 172 -8.61 -5.41 6.30
C ILE A 172 -8.11 -4.99 7.68
N ALA A 173 -6.79 -4.83 7.79
CA ALA A 173 -6.15 -4.27 8.97
C ALA A 173 -5.11 -3.21 8.57
N PRO A 174 -5.50 -1.95 8.33
CA PRO A 174 -4.54 -0.88 8.09
C PRO A 174 -3.63 -0.63 9.29
N VAL A 175 -2.40 -0.22 8.98
CA VAL A 175 -1.46 0.38 9.93
C VAL A 175 -1.54 1.90 9.86
N CYS A 176 -0.90 2.59 10.81
CA CYS A 176 -0.91 4.06 10.91
C CYS A 176 -2.31 4.67 11.01
N ALA A 177 -3.30 3.92 11.51
CA ALA A 177 -4.63 4.45 11.74
C ALA A 177 -4.57 5.56 12.81
N LYS A 178 -5.29 6.66 12.58
CA LYS A 178 -5.35 7.77 13.52
C LYS A 178 -6.34 7.44 14.63
N PRO A 179 -6.09 7.92 15.88
CA PRO A 179 -6.91 7.60 17.06
C PRO A 179 -8.23 8.40 17.06
N TRP A 180 -8.94 8.38 15.93
CA TRP A 180 -10.18 9.10 15.68
C TRP A 180 -11.26 8.08 15.33
N LEU A 181 -12.13 7.75 16.27
CA LEU A 181 -13.21 6.80 16.08
C LEU A 181 -14.42 7.55 15.50
N LEU A 182 -14.65 7.41 14.19
CA LEU A 182 -15.79 8.04 13.53
C LEU A 182 -17.04 7.16 13.66
N PRO A 183 -18.20 7.72 14.05
CA PRO A 183 -19.45 6.98 13.96
C PRO A 183 -19.75 6.66 12.49
N ASN A 184 -20.41 5.53 12.22
CA ASN A 184 -20.92 5.18 10.90
C ASN A 184 -22.10 6.08 10.48
N LEU A 185 -21.80 7.37 10.29
CA LEU A 185 -22.70 8.43 9.88
C LEU A 185 -22.00 9.26 8.82
N ASP A 186 -22.73 9.58 7.75
CA ASP A 186 -22.30 10.48 6.69
C ASP A 186 -21.80 11.80 7.30
N PRO A 187 -20.51 12.12 7.13
CA PRO A 187 -19.91 13.29 7.77
C PRO A 187 -20.40 14.61 7.16
N THR A 188 -21.05 14.59 6.00
CA THR A 188 -21.60 15.78 5.33
C THR A 188 -22.98 16.20 5.86
N GLY A 189 -23.58 15.42 6.76
CA GLY A 189 -24.79 15.81 7.50
C GLY A 189 -26.10 15.14 7.06
N SER A 190 -26.08 14.14 6.18
CA SER A 190 -27.31 13.45 5.74
C SER A 190 -27.91 12.49 6.78
N GLY A 191 -27.15 12.14 7.83
CA GLY A 191 -27.58 11.18 8.87
C GLY A 191 -27.64 9.72 8.41
N ASN A 192 -27.38 9.45 7.14
CA ASN A 192 -27.29 8.10 6.60
C ASN A 192 -25.97 7.43 7.02
N PRO A 193 -25.90 6.09 7.06
CA PRO A 193 -24.64 5.41 7.34
C PRO A 193 -23.65 5.52 6.18
N ILE A 194 -22.36 5.38 6.47
CA ILE A 194 -21.29 5.29 5.47
C ILE A 194 -21.27 3.88 4.86
N PHE A 195 -21.36 2.87 5.72
CA PHE A 195 -21.42 1.46 5.37
C PHE A 195 -22.72 0.81 5.85
N ASN A 196 -23.26 -0.12 5.08
CA ASN A 196 -24.32 -0.99 5.59
C ASN A 196 -23.75 -2.07 6.53
N ALA A 197 -24.61 -2.90 7.14
CA ALA A 197 -24.19 -3.97 8.05
C ALA A 197 -23.25 -5.01 7.40
N SER A 198 -23.28 -5.16 6.07
CA SER A 198 -22.38 -6.05 5.33
C SER A 198 -21.06 -5.38 4.91
N GLY A 199 -20.81 -4.12 5.29
CA GLY A 199 -19.61 -3.38 4.90
C GLY A 199 -19.64 -2.81 3.48
N THR A 200 -20.76 -2.93 2.77
CA THR A 200 -20.93 -2.28 1.47
C THR A 200 -21.05 -0.77 1.67
N ILE A 201 -20.39 0.00 0.80
CA ILE A 201 -20.49 1.46 0.76
C ILE A 201 -21.95 1.83 0.49
N PHE A 202 -22.56 2.60 1.39
CA PHE A 202 -23.96 3.02 1.26
C PHE A 202 -24.13 4.09 0.18
N ASN A 203 -23.23 5.07 0.15
CA ASN A 203 -23.21 6.14 -0.85
C ASN A 203 -21.78 6.36 -1.37
N ASN A 204 -21.51 5.91 -2.59
CA ASN A 204 -20.21 6.09 -3.24
C ASN A 204 -19.90 7.56 -3.60
N SER A 205 -20.89 8.46 -3.53
CA SER A 205 -20.71 9.89 -3.75
C SER A 205 -20.12 10.66 -2.59
N LEU A 206 -19.85 9.97 -1.48
CA LEU A 206 -19.06 10.52 -0.39
C LEU A 206 -17.57 10.66 -0.76
N SER A 207 -17.04 9.84 -1.67
CA SER A 207 -15.68 10.04 -2.20
C SER A 207 -15.59 11.40 -2.91
N GLY A 208 -14.63 12.22 -2.49
CA GLY A 208 -14.43 13.61 -2.92
C GLY A 208 -15.13 14.67 -2.07
N GLN A 209 -16.04 14.27 -1.16
CA GLN A 209 -16.69 15.22 -0.25
C GLN A 209 -15.73 15.65 0.85
N SER A 210 -15.84 16.91 1.26
CA SER A 210 -15.03 17.50 2.32
C SER A 210 -15.89 17.97 3.48
N TRP A 211 -15.32 17.92 4.69
CA TRP A 211 -15.94 18.46 5.89
C TRP A 211 -14.87 18.94 6.88
N LEU A 212 -15.32 19.64 7.92
CA LEU A 212 -14.46 20.04 9.03
C LEU A 212 -14.49 18.94 10.10
N LEU A 213 -13.42 18.15 10.15
CA LEU A 213 -13.19 17.14 11.18
C LEU A 213 -12.90 17.82 12.52
N GLU A 214 -13.68 17.45 13.53
CA GLU A 214 -13.57 17.94 14.90
C GLU A 214 -13.92 16.83 15.89
N ASP A 215 -13.51 16.97 17.14
CA ASP A 215 -13.87 16.04 18.19
C ASP A 215 -15.36 16.14 18.57
N ALA A 216 -15.91 15.03 19.05
CA ALA A 216 -17.26 14.96 19.61
C ALA A 216 -17.30 15.40 21.08
N CYS A 217 -16.16 15.33 21.77
CA CYS A 217 -16.02 15.66 23.18
C CYS A 217 -14.54 15.86 23.57
N ASP A 218 -14.26 16.96 24.26
CA ASP A 218 -12.95 17.20 24.87
C ASP A 218 -12.65 16.17 25.96
N SER A 219 -13.53 16.12 26.97
CA SER A 219 -13.56 15.08 28.00
C SER A 219 -14.84 14.28 27.80
N CYS A 220 -14.72 13.07 27.26
CA CYS A 220 -15.84 12.20 26.92
C CYS A 220 -16.47 11.55 28.16
N THR A 221 -16.89 12.38 29.11
CA THR A 221 -17.55 11.99 30.36
C THR A 221 -19.07 12.01 30.19
N GLY A 222 -19.75 10.99 30.72
CA GLY A 222 -21.22 10.94 30.70
C GLY A 222 -21.80 10.35 29.41
N VAL A 223 -22.94 10.89 28.96
CA VAL A 223 -23.67 10.37 27.79
C VAL A 223 -22.97 10.81 26.50
N LEU A 224 -22.49 9.84 25.73
CA LEU A 224 -21.80 10.07 24.46
C LEU A 224 -22.80 10.14 23.32
N ASN A 225 -23.12 11.35 22.85
CA ASN A 225 -23.97 11.55 21.70
C ASN A 225 -23.13 11.61 20.43
N LYS A 226 -23.42 10.74 19.47
CA LYS A 226 -22.77 10.78 18.15
C LYS A 226 -23.28 12.00 17.35
N ALA A 227 -22.44 12.51 16.46
CA ALA A 227 -22.81 13.55 15.50
C ALA A 227 -22.09 13.32 14.18
N ALA A 228 -22.71 13.74 13.08
CA ALA A 228 -22.08 13.71 11.76
C ALA A 228 -20.79 14.56 11.75
N GLY A 229 -19.73 14.02 11.16
CA GLY A 229 -18.46 14.71 10.98
C GLY A 229 -17.59 14.81 12.23
N LYS A 230 -18.09 14.37 13.40
CA LYS A 230 -17.38 14.39 14.68
C LYS A 230 -16.82 13.03 15.04
N TYR A 231 -15.58 12.98 15.51
CA TYR A 231 -14.95 11.75 15.97
C TYR A 231 -14.88 11.67 17.50
N PHE A 232 -14.89 10.46 18.05
CA PHE A 232 -14.51 10.23 19.44
C PHE A 232 -13.01 9.91 19.51
N PRO A 233 -12.24 10.53 20.42
CA PRO A 233 -10.84 10.17 20.60
C PRO A 233 -10.72 8.73 21.10
N ALA A 234 -9.83 7.96 20.47
CA ALA A 234 -9.53 6.60 20.94
C ALA A 234 -8.62 6.66 22.19
N ALA A 235 -8.80 5.73 23.11
CA ALA A 235 -7.89 5.55 24.23
C ALA A 235 -6.50 5.11 23.72
N ILE A 236 -5.45 5.70 24.31
CA ILE A 236 -4.06 5.38 24.00
C ILE A 236 -3.42 4.67 25.19
N ASP A 237 -2.81 3.51 24.92
CA ASP A 237 -2.00 2.75 25.86
C ASP A 237 -0.50 2.96 25.52
N PRO A 238 0.24 3.73 26.34
CA PRO A 238 1.68 3.94 26.14
C PRO A 238 2.51 2.65 26.24
N THR A 239 1.97 1.61 26.88
CA THR A 239 2.68 0.35 27.14
C THR A 239 2.34 -0.76 26.13
N GLY A 240 1.25 -0.59 25.36
CA GLY A 240 0.77 -1.56 24.38
C GLY A 240 0.34 -2.90 24.95
N THR A 241 -0.18 -2.89 26.17
CA THR A 241 -0.68 -4.08 26.88
C THR A 241 -2.16 -4.36 26.60
N ASP A 242 -2.96 -3.33 26.27
CA ASP A 242 -4.38 -3.46 25.97
C ASP A 242 -4.64 -3.50 24.45
N PRO A 243 -5.09 -4.64 23.89
CA PRO A 243 -5.33 -4.76 22.45
C PRO A 243 -6.53 -3.94 21.95
N GLN A 244 -7.36 -3.38 22.85
CA GLN A 244 -8.49 -2.52 22.50
C GLN A 244 -8.13 -1.02 22.52
N GLN A 245 -6.86 -0.68 22.72
CA GLN A 245 -6.37 0.69 22.73
C GLN A 245 -5.31 0.89 21.65
N PHE A 246 -5.14 2.14 21.24
CA PHE A 246 -4.08 2.52 20.33
C PHE A 246 -2.76 2.56 21.09
N VAL A 247 -1.70 2.03 20.51
CA VAL A 247 -0.36 2.12 21.11
C VAL A 247 0.24 3.50 20.84
N GLU A 248 0.91 4.10 21.83
CA GLU A 248 1.70 5.32 21.59
C GLU A 248 2.84 5.03 20.60
N PRO A 249 3.02 5.81 19.53
CA PRO A 249 4.11 5.59 18.60
C PRO A 249 5.45 5.90 19.28
N THR A 250 6.32 4.89 19.37
CA THR A 250 7.66 5.00 19.96
C THR A 250 8.76 5.27 18.91
N GLN A 251 8.41 5.16 17.63
CA GLN A 251 9.31 5.38 16.48
C GLN A 251 8.54 6.14 15.39
N SER A 252 9.27 6.67 14.41
CA SER A 252 8.67 7.37 13.25
C SER A 252 7.85 8.61 13.62
N LEU A 253 8.33 9.37 14.61
CA LEU A 253 7.80 10.69 14.97
C LEU A 253 8.67 11.79 14.36
N PRO A 254 8.09 12.84 13.74
CA PRO A 254 8.83 14.01 13.32
C PRO A 254 9.52 14.71 14.50
N LEU A 255 10.63 15.41 14.26
CA LEU A 255 11.32 16.17 15.33
C LEU A 255 10.40 17.21 15.99
N ALA A 256 9.47 17.79 15.22
CA ALA A 256 8.45 18.72 15.70
C ALA A 256 7.42 18.08 16.64
N ALA A 257 7.42 16.75 16.81
CA ALA A 257 6.59 16.05 17.78
C ALA A 257 7.14 16.11 19.22
N ALA A 258 8.29 16.75 19.45
CA ALA A 258 8.84 16.93 20.78
C ALA A 258 7.87 17.74 21.67
N GLY A 259 7.57 17.23 22.86
CA GLY A 259 6.65 17.87 23.81
C GLY A 259 5.16 17.57 23.60
N LEU A 260 4.80 16.82 22.55
CA LEU A 260 3.42 16.36 22.34
C LEU A 260 2.99 15.33 23.39
N SER A 261 1.72 15.38 23.79
CA SER A 261 1.09 14.34 24.63
C SER A 261 1.01 12.99 23.92
N SER A 262 0.72 11.91 24.66
CA SER A 262 0.51 10.58 24.07
C SER A 262 -0.56 10.58 22.96
N TYR A 263 -1.66 11.29 23.19
CA TYR A 263 -2.73 11.52 22.19
C TYR A 263 -2.19 12.20 20.93
N GLN A 264 -1.51 13.34 21.11
CA GLN A 264 -0.95 14.11 20.00
C GLN A 264 0.12 13.33 19.23
N LYS A 265 0.94 12.52 19.90
CA LYS A 265 1.87 11.61 19.22
C LYS A 265 1.15 10.58 18.37
N GLY A 266 0.05 10.00 18.86
CA GLY A 266 -0.80 9.09 18.07
C GLY A 266 -1.38 9.75 16.81
N VAL A 267 -1.66 11.05 16.85
CA VAL A 267 -2.08 11.84 15.68
C VAL A 267 -0.89 12.16 14.76
N ALA A 268 0.21 12.67 15.30
CA ALA A 268 1.38 13.14 14.55
C ALA A 268 2.19 12.01 13.90
N GLY A 269 2.21 10.82 14.52
CA GLY A 269 3.03 9.69 14.10
C GLY A 269 2.27 8.60 13.33
N CYS A 270 3.01 7.55 12.96
CA CYS A 270 2.43 6.28 12.52
C CYS A 270 2.52 5.25 13.65
N VAL A 271 1.37 4.71 14.06
CA VAL A 271 1.32 3.55 14.95
C VAL A 271 1.38 2.27 14.09
N PRO A 272 2.42 1.42 14.21
CA PRO A 272 2.57 0.23 13.36
C PRO A 272 1.65 -0.94 13.77
N GLN A 273 0.78 -0.76 14.77
CA GLN A 273 -0.21 -1.75 15.18
C GLN A 273 -1.33 -1.83 14.13
N PRO A 274 -1.58 -3.01 13.53
CA PRO A 274 -2.69 -3.18 12.61
C PRO A 274 -4.02 -3.08 13.36
N ILE A 275 -4.93 -2.23 12.86
CA ILE A 275 -6.28 -2.09 13.38
C ILE A 275 -7.21 -2.88 12.47
N THR A 276 -7.72 -4.03 12.92
CA THR A 276 -8.69 -4.82 12.13
C THR A 276 -10.08 -4.20 12.21
N CYS A 277 -10.90 -4.49 11.22
CA CYS A 277 -12.36 -4.29 11.22
C CYS A 277 -13.09 -5.63 11.29
N GLY A 278 -14.37 -5.62 11.65
CA GLY A 278 -15.22 -6.81 11.63
C GLY A 278 -15.63 -7.32 13.01
N LEU A 279 -15.94 -8.60 13.10
CA LEU A 279 -16.34 -9.23 14.36
C LEU A 279 -15.19 -9.15 15.38
N ASN A 280 -15.50 -8.70 16.60
CA ASN A 280 -14.55 -8.51 17.71
C ASN A 280 -13.50 -7.40 17.54
N ALA A 281 -13.61 -6.55 16.51
CA ALA A 281 -12.76 -5.38 16.32
C ALA A 281 -13.14 -4.23 17.27
N ASN A 282 -13.02 -4.43 18.57
CA ASN A 282 -13.51 -3.50 19.59
C ASN A 282 -12.40 -2.57 20.09
N PHE A 283 -12.65 -1.25 20.05
CA PHE A 283 -11.71 -0.22 20.50
C PHE A 283 -12.36 0.70 21.53
N LYS A 284 -11.59 1.12 22.53
CA LYS A 284 -12.06 2.00 23.60
C LYS A 284 -12.02 3.46 23.16
N ILE A 285 -13.11 4.17 23.43
CA ILE A 285 -13.13 5.64 23.46
C ILE A 285 -12.37 6.09 24.72
N ASP A 286 -11.58 7.15 24.61
CA ASP A 286 -10.92 7.79 25.75
C ASP A 286 -11.96 8.52 26.61
N LEU A 287 -12.33 7.90 27.74
CA LEU A 287 -13.30 8.45 28.70
C LEU A 287 -12.64 9.26 29.82
N ASN A 288 -11.30 9.37 29.82
CA ASN A 288 -10.60 10.10 30.85
C ASN A 288 -10.79 11.61 30.68
N ILE A 289 -10.63 12.35 31.77
CA ILE A 289 -10.56 13.81 31.71
C ILE A 289 -9.32 14.17 30.88
N TYR A 290 -9.53 14.93 29.82
CA TYR A 290 -8.45 15.41 28.97
C TYR A 290 -7.82 16.65 29.56
N THR A 291 -6.50 16.67 29.63
CA THR A 291 -5.73 17.86 30.04
C THR A 291 -4.96 18.37 28.81
N PRO A 292 -5.43 19.44 28.15
CA PRO A 292 -4.78 19.95 26.94
C PRO A 292 -3.36 20.44 27.19
N THR A 293 -2.44 20.11 26.28
CA THR A 293 -1.05 20.60 26.33
C THR A 293 -0.98 22.05 25.87
N SER A 294 -1.85 22.45 24.95
CA SER A 294 -2.07 23.85 24.53
C SER A 294 -2.65 24.73 25.64
N GLY A 295 -3.24 24.14 26.68
CA GLY A 295 -3.99 24.84 27.72
C GLY A 295 -5.38 25.33 27.27
N ILE A 296 -5.85 24.95 26.08
CA ILE A 296 -7.15 25.36 25.52
C ILE A 296 -8.13 24.18 25.52
N ASP A 297 -8.02 23.28 24.54
CA ASP A 297 -8.96 22.17 24.34
C ASP A 297 -8.31 21.02 23.53
N ARG A 298 -9.03 19.90 23.36
CA ARG A 298 -8.50 18.74 22.62
C ARG A 298 -8.39 19.02 21.13
N ASN A 299 -9.29 19.83 20.56
CA ASN A 299 -9.24 20.20 19.15
C ASN A 299 -7.96 20.97 18.79
N THR A 300 -7.56 21.94 19.62
CA THR A 300 -6.34 22.71 19.44
C THR A 300 -5.12 21.80 19.47
N ASP A 301 -5.04 20.90 20.46
CA ASP A 301 -3.96 19.90 20.53
C ASP A 301 -3.94 18.98 19.30
N THR A 302 -5.12 18.62 18.78
CA THR A 302 -5.28 17.79 17.58
C THR A 302 -4.77 18.49 16.34
N ILE A 303 -5.03 19.79 16.20
CA ILE A 303 -4.53 20.60 15.09
C ILE A 303 -3.02 20.75 15.15
N ASP A 304 -2.47 21.02 16.33
CA ASP A 304 -1.02 21.11 16.50
C ASP A 304 -0.34 19.80 16.11
N ALA A 305 -0.91 18.66 16.51
CA ALA A 305 -0.43 17.35 16.10
C ALA A 305 -0.63 17.07 14.59
N ALA A 306 -1.75 17.53 14.01
CA ALA A 306 -2.02 17.37 12.57
C ALA A 306 -1.07 18.21 11.72
N LYS A 307 -0.72 19.43 12.15
CA LYS A 307 0.31 20.26 11.49
C LYS A 307 1.66 19.55 11.44
N VAL A 308 2.06 18.93 12.54
CA VAL A 308 3.28 18.10 12.60
C VAL A 308 3.20 16.91 11.65
N LEU A 309 2.05 16.24 11.57
CA LEU A 309 1.84 15.12 10.63
C LEU A 309 2.01 15.56 9.17
N ILE A 310 1.34 16.64 8.77
CA ILE A 310 1.27 17.07 7.36
C ILE A 310 2.39 18.05 6.97
N HIS A 311 3.30 18.35 7.88
CA HIS A 311 4.41 19.29 7.70
C HIS A 311 3.96 20.73 7.41
N ASP A 312 2.83 21.18 7.99
CA ASP A 312 2.42 22.58 7.92
C ASP A 312 3.23 23.42 8.92
N ASN A 313 4.16 24.25 8.43
CA ASN A 313 4.99 25.13 9.27
C ASN A 313 4.41 26.54 9.38
N GLY A 314 3.14 26.75 8.99
CA GLY A 314 2.46 28.03 9.08
C GLY A 314 2.53 28.87 7.81
N ALA A 315 2.89 28.29 6.66
CA ALA A 315 2.87 28.95 5.37
C ALA A 315 2.04 28.19 4.33
N ASP A 316 1.41 28.94 3.41
CA ASP A 316 0.64 28.36 2.33
C ASP A 316 1.51 27.52 1.40
N GLY A 317 1.02 26.33 1.09
CA GLY A 317 1.69 25.33 0.27
C GLY A 317 2.71 24.48 1.02
N ASP A 318 2.87 24.62 2.34
CA ASP A 318 3.80 23.79 3.11
C ASP A 318 3.40 22.31 3.11
N SER A 319 2.14 22.03 3.40
CA SER A 319 1.60 20.67 3.38
C SER A 319 1.27 20.22 1.96
N ASP A 320 1.28 18.91 1.75
CA ASP A 320 0.78 18.31 0.51
C ASP A 320 -0.68 18.70 0.24
N SER A 321 -1.08 18.75 -1.03
CA SER A 321 -2.44 19.10 -1.46
C SER A 321 -2.98 18.11 -2.49
N ILE A 322 -4.30 18.12 -2.70
CA ILE A 322 -4.92 17.43 -3.83
C ILE A 322 -4.75 18.33 -5.05
N ASP A 323 -4.33 17.76 -6.18
CA ASP A 323 -4.25 18.47 -7.45
C ASP A 323 -5.66 19.06 -7.77
N PRO A 324 -5.80 20.39 -7.88
CA PRO A 324 -7.07 21.03 -8.18
C PRO A 324 -7.69 20.59 -9.51
N LEU A 325 -6.88 20.07 -10.45
CA LEU A 325 -7.37 19.51 -11.72
C LEU A 325 -8.01 18.13 -11.55
N ALA A 326 -7.80 17.47 -10.40
CA ALA A 326 -8.27 16.14 -10.07
C ALA A 326 -9.46 16.12 -9.08
N VAL A 327 -10.03 17.27 -8.73
CA VAL A 327 -11.24 17.40 -7.88
C VAL A 327 -12.45 17.89 -8.71
N PRO A 328 -13.70 17.59 -8.29
CA PRO A 328 -14.12 16.97 -7.02
C PRO A 328 -14.25 15.44 -7.07
N SER A 329 -13.96 14.79 -8.21
CA SER A 329 -14.19 13.36 -8.42
C SER A 329 -12.86 12.64 -8.64
N PRO A 330 -12.72 11.38 -8.17
CA PRO A 330 -11.63 10.49 -8.56
C PRO A 330 -11.36 10.45 -10.08
N PRO A 331 -10.13 10.11 -10.53
CA PRO A 331 -9.00 9.71 -9.70
C PRO A 331 -8.23 10.90 -9.11
N PHE A 332 -8.04 10.90 -7.79
CA PHE A 332 -7.27 11.93 -7.10
C PHE A 332 -5.78 11.80 -7.38
N GLN A 333 -5.13 12.95 -7.53
CA GLN A 333 -3.68 13.10 -7.61
C GLN A 333 -3.24 14.06 -6.51
N TYR A 334 -2.01 13.90 -6.02
CA TYR A 334 -1.50 14.65 -4.89
C TYR A 334 -0.25 15.40 -5.29
N LEU A 335 -0.16 16.65 -4.88
CA LEU A 335 0.99 17.51 -5.06
C LEU A 335 1.76 17.58 -3.75
N ALA A 336 3.08 17.36 -3.81
CA ALA A 336 3.93 17.53 -2.65
C ALA A 336 4.05 19.00 -2.27
N GLY A 337 3.90 19.30 -0.98
CA GLY A 337 4.07 20.63 -0.43
C GLY A 337 5.53 21.08 -0.37
N ASN A 338 5.75 22.36 -0.07
CA ASN A 338 7.07 22.98 0.07
C ASN A 338 7.88 22.38 1.23
N ALA A 339 7.20 21.88 2.27
CA ALA A 339 7.82 21.24 3.42
C ALA A 339 7.91 19.71 3.29
N ASN A 340 7.59 19.15 2.12
CA ASN A 340 7.73 17.72 1.88
C ASN A 340 9.20 17.28 2.04
N THR A 341 9.42 16.22 2.81
CA THR A 341 10.76 15.75 3.19
C THR A 341 11.49 15.04 2.04
N VAL A 342 10.80 14.69 0.96
CA VAL A 342 11.41 14.09 -0.23
C VAL A 342 12.04 15.19 -1.09
N ALA A 343 13.37 15.15 -1.21
CA ALA A 343 14.13 16.12 -1.98
C ALA A 343 13.64 16.22 -3.44
N GLY A 344 13.30 17.44 -3.88
CA GLY A 344 12.81 17.71 -5.24
C GLY A 344 11.36 17.32 -5.51
N ALA A 345 10.61 16.86 -4.50
CA ALA A 345 9.21 16.52 -4.66
C ALA A 345 8.27 17.73 -4.65
N ALA A 346 8.67 18.87 -4.08
CA ALA A 346 7.82 20.06 -3.98
C ALA A 346 7.22 20.44 -5.35
N GLY A 347 5.90 20.57 -5.40
CA GLY A 347 5.13 20.86 -6.62
C GLY A 347 5.03 19.70 -7.63
N GLN A 348 5.58 18.52 -7.33
CA GLN A 348 5.48 17.33 -8.15
C GLN A 348 4.35 16.42 -7.68
N ASN A 349 3.84 15.60 -8.60
CA ASN A 349 2.88 14.56 -8.26
C ASN A 349 3.53 13.46 -7.42
N ILE A 350 2.91 13.14 -6.29
CA ILE A 350 3.36 12.09 -5.37
C ILE A 350 2.30 11.00 -5.21
N LEU A 351 2.76 9.76 -5.03
CA LEU A 351 1.89 8.60 -4.86
C LEU A 351 1.50 8.36 -3.39
N VAL A 352 2.29 8.89 -2.46
CA VAL A 352 2.10 8.74 -1.02
C VAL A 352 2.30 10.12 -0.39
N SER A 353 1.35 10.53 0.43
CA SER A 353 1.33 11.81 1.13
C SER A 353 1.14 11.57 2.63
N ASN A 354 1.74 12.41 3.48
CA ASN A 354 1.49 12.38 4.92
C ASN A 354 0.12 12.96 5.30
N SER A 355 -0.52 13.70 4.38
CA SER A 355 -1.90 14.16 4.50
C SER A 355 -2.91 13.03 4.30
N LEU A 356 -2.51 11.87 3.76
CA LEU A 356 -3.35 10.69 3.67
C LEU A 356 -3.36 9.92 4.99
N VAL A 357 -4.54 9.82 5.60
CA VAL A 357 -4.72 9.17 6.91
C VAL A 357 -5.85 8.15 6.88
N ASN A 358 -5.70 7.08 7.66
CA ASN A 358 -6.72 6.07 7.84
C ASN A 358 -7.47 6.33 9.14
N VAL A 359 -8.80 6.40 9.08
CA VAL A 359 -9.66 6.71 10.21
C VAL A 359 -10.68 5.58 10.40
N PRO A 360 -10.66 4.87 11.55
CA PRO A 360 -11.63 3.82 11.84
C PRO A 360 -13.06 4.36 11.89
N VAL A 361 -13.99 3.61 11.29
CA VAL A 361 -15.43 3.86 11.38
C VAL A 361 -16.04 2.76 12.24
N PHE A 362 -16.72 3.15 13.31
CA PHE A 362 -17.37 2.22 14.22
C PHE A 362 -18.88 2.09 13.96
N LYS A 363 -19.41 0.92 14.31
CA LYS A 363 -20.81 0.55 14.16
C LYS A 363 -21.72 1.54 14.90
N ASP A 364 -22.70 2.05 14.19
CA ASP A 364 -23.74 2.86 14.79
C ASP A 364 -24.67 2.01 15.68
N GLN A 365 -24.84 2.40 16.95
CA GLN A 365 -25.75 1.78 17.93
C GLN A 365 -26.97 2.65 18.28
N GLY A 366 -27.33 3.62 17.45
CA GLY A 366 -28.41 4.58 17.73
C GLY A 366 -27.88 5.88 18.34
N ALA A 367 -28.70 6.66 19.05
CA ALA A 367 -28.34 8.02 19.46
C ALA A 367 -27.15 8.10 20.46
N VAL A 368 -26.99 7.08 21.31
CA VAL A 368 -26.00 7.05 22.39
C VAL A 368 -24.94 5.99 22.09
N THR A 369 -23.67 6.36 22.27
CA THR A 369 -22.52 5.49 22.05
C THR A 369 -22.02 4.91 23.37
N THR A 370 -21.61 3.64 23.37
CA THR A 370 -20.97 2.95 24.51
C THR A 370 -19.52 2.60 24.16
N SER A 371 -18.64 2.47 25.17
CA SER A 371 -17.24 2.06 24.99
C SER A 371 -17.04 0.67 25.60
N PRO A 372 -16.39 -0.29 24.89
CA PRO A 372 -15.73 -0.15 23.59
C PRO A 372 -16.71 -0.17 22.40
N VAL A 373 -16.27 0.40 21.27
CA VAL A 373 -17.01 0.42 20.00
C VAL A 373 -16.42 -0.56 18.99
N GLN A 374 -17.27 -1.18 18.18
CA GLN A 374 -16.86 -2.12 17.14
C GLN A 374 -16.50 -1.37 15.84
N VAL A 375 -15.28 -1.51 15.34
CA VAL A 375 -14.83 -0.98 14.04
C VAL A 375 -15.34 -1.87 12.91
N ILE A 376 -16.04 -1.28 11.95
CA ILE A 376 -16.68 -1.97 10.82
C ILE A 376 -16.13 -1.54 9.46
N GLY A 377 -15.20 -0.61 9.43
CA GLY A 377 -14.53 -0.13 8.23
C GLY A 377 -13.60 1.04 8.51
N PHE A 378 -13.09 1.63 7.44
CA PHE A 378 -12.17 2.77 7.49
C PHE A 378 -12.53 3.79 6.42
N LEU A 379 -12.35 5.07 6.75
CA LEU A 379 -12.20 6.12 5.76
C LEU A 379 -10.71 6.41 5.56
N GLN A 380 -10.30 6.54 4.30
CA GLN A 380 -9.03 7.18 3.97
C GLN A 380 -9.31 8.65 3.69
N LEU A 381 -8.76 9.53 4.52
CA LEU A 381 -8.96 10.97 4.42
C LEU A 381 -7.71 11.66 3.91
N PHE A 382 -7.89 12.73 3.16
CA PHE A 382 -6.83 13.68 2.87
C PHE A 382 -7.03 14.93 3.73
N LEU A 383 -6.09 15.20 4.62
CA LEU A 383 -6.11 16.36 5.49
C LEU A 383 -5.57 17.59 4.74
N ASN A 384 -6.19 18.75 4.95
CA ASN A 384 -5.82 20.01 4.32
C ASN A 384 -5.71 19.93 2.78
N PRO A 385 -6.79 19.57 2.07
CA PRO A 385 -6.76 19.27 0.63
C PRO A 385 -6.29 20.43 -0.26
N GLN A 386 -6.37 21.69 0.20
CA GLN A 386 -5.89 22.86 -0.54
C GLN A 386 -4.43 23.22 -0.24
N GLY A 387 -3.79 22.59 0.74
CA GLY A 387 -2.44 22.96 1.18
C GLY A 387 -2.34 24.37 1.77
N THR A 388 -3.45 24.95 2.24
CA THR A 388 -3.47 26.28 2.87
C THR A 388 -3.06 26.20 4.33
N THR A 389 -2.52 27.27 4.90
CA THR A 389 -2.15 27.31 6.31
C THR A 389 -3.32 26.91 7.23
N MET A 390 -3.10 25.97 8.16
CA MET A 390 -4.13 25.56 9.11
C MET A 390 -4.28 26.60 10.24
N THR A 391 -5.19 27.56 10.08
CA THR A 391 -5.45 28.64 11.06
C THR A 391 -6.72 28.44 11.89
N GLY A 392 -7.55 27.45 11.56
CA GLY A 392 -8.83 27.18 12.22
C GLY A 392 -8.70 26.28 13.46
N THR A 393 -9.85 26.01 14.10
CA THR A 393 -10.00 25.06 15.24
C THR A 393 -10.47 23.67 14.80
N LYS A 394 -10.56 23.43 13.49
CA LYS A 394 -10.99 22.15 12.90
C LYS A 394 -10.11 21.81 11.70
N ILE A 395 -10.06 20.53 11.34
CA ILE A 395 -9.24 20.05 10.23
C ILE A 395 -10.13 19.89 8.99
N ASN A 396 -9.82 20.58 7.90
CA ASN A 396 -10.49 20.31 6.63
C ASN A 396 -10.03 18.95 6.09
N ALA A 397 -10.96 18.03 5.89
CA ALA A 397 -10.68 16.66 5.47
C ALA A 397 -11.55 16.27 4.28
N THR A 398 -10.95 15.65 3.26
CA THR A 398 -11.65 15.09 2.09
C THR A 398 -11.64 13.57 2.13
N ILE A 399 -12.77 12.92 1.84
CA ILE A 399 -12.85 11.46 1.72
C ILE A 399 -12.20 11.04 0.39
N ILE A 400 -11.13 10.25 0.47
CA ILE A 400 -10.48 9.67 -0.71
C ILE A 400 -11.05 8.28 -0.99
N ASN A 401 -10.97 7.39 0.00
CA ASN A 401 -11.51 6.04 -0.09
C ASN A 401 -12.37 5.67 1.13
N MET A 402 -13.21 4.66 0.93
CA MET A 402 -14.07 4.03 1.91
C MET A 402 -13.87 2.52 1.81
N ALA A 403 -13.50 1.89 2.93
CA ALA A 403 -13.22 0.46 2.99
C ALA A 403 -14.03 -0.18 4.12
N GLY A 404 -15.15 -0.81 3.78
CA GLY A 404 -16.10 -1.38 4.73
C GLY A 404 -15.99 -2.90 4.79
N CYS A 405 -15.92 -3.42 6.01
CA CYS A 405 -15.80 -4.85 6.30
C CYS A 405 -17.13 -5.42 6.83
N GLY A 406 -17.96 -4.58 7.44
CA GLY A 406 -19.24 -4.99 8.02
C GLY A 406 -19.08 -5.61 9.40
N ASP A 407 -20.21 -5.90 10.04
CA ASP A 407 -20.27 -6.22 11.46
C ASP A 407 -19.82 -7.65 11.78
N LEU A 408 -19.89 -8.54 10.79
CA LEU A 408 -19.69 -9.99 10.95
C LEU A 408 -18.47 -10.51 10.18
N ALA A 409 -17.65 -9.63 9.61
CA ALA A 409 -16.44 -10.08 8.91
C ALA A 409 -15.50 -10.84 9.85
N THR A 410 -15.04 -11.99 9.38
CA THR A 410 -14.11 -12.88 10.09
C THR A 410 -13.07 -13.41 9.09
N GLY A 411 -12.00 -14.01 9.61
CA GLY A 411 -10.90 -14.54 8.80
C GLY A 411 -9.59 -13.82 9.08
N GLN A 412 -8.53 -14.25 8.38
CA GLN A 412 -7.22 -13.60 8.49
C GLN A 412 -7.28 -12.23 7.79
N PRO A 413 -6.99 -11.13 8.49
CA PRO A 413 -7.08 -9.81 7.88
C PRO A 413 -5.94 -9.60 6.88
N ILE A 414 -6.24 -8.92 5.78
CA ILE A 414 -5.21 -8.43 4.86
C ILE A 414 -4.62 -7.15 5.46
N LEU A 415 -3.32 -7.17 5.71
CA LEU A 415 -2.59 -6.04 6.24
C LEU A 415 -2.52 -4.91 5.22
N GLY A 416 -2.97 -3.72 5.62
CA GLY A 416 -2.73 -2.49 4.86
C GLY A 416 -1.28 -2.07 4.97
N THR A 417 -0.72 -1.48 3.90
CA THR A 417 0.63 -0.92 3.90
C THR A 417 0.58 0.61 3.82
N GLY A 418 1.20 1.27 4.80
CA GLY A 418 1.35 2.72 4.87
C GLY A 418 0.02 3.49 4.96
N ALA A 419 -0.04 4.65 4.29
CA ALA A 419 -1.11 5.64 4.37
C ALA A 419 -2.47 5.26 3.74
N SER A 420 -2.67 4.01 3.31
CA SER A 420 -3.92 3.58 2.66
C SER A 420 -4.59 2.42 3.37
N ALA A 421 -5.90 2.56 3.56
CA ALA A 421 -6.78 1.52 4.07
C ALA A 421 -7.05 0.43 3.02
N ILE A 422 -6.73 0.68 1.74
CA ILE A 422 -6.88 -0.28 0.65
C ILE A 422 -5.55 -1.03 0.48
N PRO A 423 -5.40 -2.25 1.02
CA PRO A 423 -4.20 -3.04 0.82
C PRO A 423 -3.99 -3.39 -0.65
N VAL A 424 -2.72 -3.48 -1.02
CA VAL A 424 -2.29 -3.94 -2.35
C VAL A 424 -1.52 -5.24 -2.19
N ARG A 425 -1.84 -6.24 -3.02
CA ARG A 425 -1.19 -7.55 -2.98
C ARG A 425 -0.97 -8.12 -4.37
N LEU A 426 0.05 -8.94 -4.53
CA LEU A 426 0.19 -9.80 -5.71
C LEU A 426 -0.87 -10.91 -5.64
N VAL A 427 -1.47 -11.22 -6.77
CA VAL A 427 -2.45 -12.30 -6.92
C VAL A 427 -1.99 -13.26 -8.03
N SER A 428 -2.20 -14.56 -7.82
CA SER A 428 -1.88 -15.55 -8.84
C SER A 428 -2.76 -15.33 -10.08
N ASN A 429 -2.17 -15.45 -11.27
CA ASN A 429 -2.92 -15.47 -12.52
C ASN A 429 -3.90 -16.66 -12.47
N GLN A 430 -5.21 -16.36 -12.47
CA GLN A 430 -6.26 -17.35 -12.78
C GLN A 430 -6.49 -17.36 -14.28
#